data_AF-A0A8J7IEL9-F1
#
_entry.id   AF-A0A8J7IEL9-F1
#
_cell.length_a   1.000
_cell.length_b   1.000
_cell.length_c   1.000
_cell.angle_alpha   90.00
_cell.angle_beta   90.00
_cell.angle_gamma   90.00
#
_symmetry.space_group_name_H-M   'P 1'
#
loop_
_entity.id
_entity.type
_entity.pdbx_description
1 polymer ?
#
loop_
_entity_poly.entity_id
_entity_poly.type
_entity_poly.pdbx_seq_one_letter_code
_entity_poly.pdbx_strand_id
1 'polypeptide(L)'
;MKHKNFIIHLIVFVLLIGQVQAQVKERERPVAWDSLVYGGRFMDRFLPMPVQGQLTTDTWGAKNVIPRYVDNGIEDNVNSYWGGNAVLGDDNKYHLFVCGWPENSPKGHMYWSKSTVFHAVSQNSFGPYKIVETVGKGHNPEVYRLKDNRYVVYVIGGYYISDAIYEPWKYNKFEFNKRDRKIIEGLSNLSFAQREDGSYLMVCRGGGIWFSKTGVSPYNQVTEKRVYPPVEGEFEDPLVWKTNIQYHMIVNDWLGRIAYSLRSKDGVTWKVDPGEAYMPGISKYEDGTKVDWFKYERIKVLQDKYGRATQAHFAVIDTIKWHDLENDNHSSKHIVIPLTVGRLATVLNKKKIGAKTKAVQVKITAEPDFNPHTDMDIASLRFGATEAVNFGKGAKVTKTEKMGDDLIITFDGEGHGLTESNFAGKIIGKTNKGSLLFAYTRLPGVDYVTPILSARLPKIKPTPKGADLTVEVQNFGQAASKKSKIRIICSKEGKDIEIVNGTVPKLLPFEKTGLYLKSKVSFDKDKTYKIKVIINPNSPNPILLHGEVMPMP
;
A
#
# COMPACT_ATOMS: atom_id res chain seq x y z
N MET A 1 -56.62 -26.23 -58.06
CA MET A 1 -56.21 -24.91 -57.53
C MET A 1 -55.94 -25.05 -56.05
N LYS A 2 -54.71 -24.67 -55.60
CA LYS A 2 -54.33 -24.05 -54.30
C LYS A 2 -55.04 -24.58 -53.02
N HIS A 3 -54.42 -25.04 -51.94
CA HIS A 3 -53.16 -24.61 -51.33
C HIS A 3 -52.74 -25.53 -50.15
N LYS A 4 -51.45 -25.87 -50.15
CA LYS A 4 -50.49 -25.78 -49.03
C LYS A 4 -50.64 -26.67 -47.78
N ASN A 5 -49.83 -27.73 -47.79
CA ASN A 5 -49.22 -28.34 -46.61
C ASN A 5 -48.28 -27.33 -45.92
N PHE A 6 -48.47 -27.09 -44.62
CA PHE A 6 -47.53 -26.34 -43.80
C PHE A 6 -46.63 -27.35 -43.08
N ILE A 7 -45.40 -27.52 -43.57
CA ILE A 7 -44.35 -28.25 -42.86
C ILE A 7 -43.76 -27.26 -41.84
N ILE A 8 -43.89 -27.59 -40.56
CA ILE A 8 -43.22 -26.88 -39.47
C ILE A 8 -41.74 -27.26 -39.52
N HIS A 9 -40.87 -26.33 -39.93
CA HIS A 9 -39.43 -26.43 -39.71
C HIS A 9 -39.10 -25.82 -38.34
N LEU A 10 -38.75 -26.70 -37.39
CA LEU A 10 -38.15 -26.31 -36.11
C LEU A 10 -36.68 -25.96 -36.36
N ILE A 11 -36.37 -24.67 -36.51
CA ILE A 11 -34.99 -24.18 -36.50
C ILE A 11 -34.55 -24.09 -35.04
N VAL A 12 -33.75 -25.06 -34.60
CA VAL A 12 -33.03 -24.99 -33.32
C VAL A 12 -31.88 -24.00 -33.50
N PHE A 13 -32.09 -22.76 -33.05
CA PHE A 13 -31.04 -21.75 -32.98
C PHE A 13 -30.18 -22.04 -31.74
N VAL A 14 -29.05 -22.72 -31.92
CA VAL A 14 -28.03 -22.87 -30.86
C VAL A 14 -27.35 -21.50 -30.70
N LEU A 15 -27.83 -20.71 -29.74
CA LEU A 15 -27.11 -19.55 -29.22
C LEU A 15 -25.90 -20.05 -28.41
N LEU A 16 -24.77 -20.24 -29.10
CA LEU A 16 -23.45 -20.20 -28.48
C LEU A 16 -23.22 -18.75 -28.02
N ILE A 17 -23.71 -18.43 -26.83
CA ILE A 17 -23.32 -17.21 -26.12
C ILE A 17 -21.86 -17.42 -25.73
N GLY A 18 -20.94 -16.92 -26.55
CA GLY A 18 -19.57 -16.70 -26.13
C GLY A 18 -19.63 -15.85 -24.87
N GLN A 19 -19.17 -16.39 -23.74
CA GLN A 19 -18.93 -15.60 -22.55
C GLN A 19 -17.85 -14.58 -22.90
N VAL A 20 -18.25 -13.38 -23.31
CA VAL A 20 -17.38 -12.21 -23.21
C VAL A 20 -17.12 -12.06 -21.72
N GLN A 21 -15.96 -12.55 -21.25
CA GLN A 21 -15.53 -12.28 -19.88
C GLN A 21 -15.44 -10.77 -19.75
N ALA A 22 -16.38 -10.18 -19.00
CA ALA A 22 -16.34 -8.75 -18.70
C ALA A 22 -15.01 -8.46 -17.97
N GLN A 23 -14.08 -7.76 -18.61
CA GLN A 23 -12.82 -7.31 -18.00
C GLN A 23 -13.00 -6.06 -17.11
N VAL A 24 -14.25 -5.77 -16.77
CA VAL A 24 -14.68 -4.80 -15.78
C VAL A 24 -15.81 -5.45 -14.99
N LYS A 25 -15.70 -5.46 -13.65
CA LYS A 25 -16.77 -5.88 -12.75
C LYS A 25 -17.15 -4.70 -11.87
N GLU A 26 -18.40 -4.27 -11.91
CA GLU A 26 -18.85 -3.23 -10.99
C GLU A 26 -18.78 -3.73 -9.55
N ARG A 27 -18.33 -2.87 -8.63
CA ARG A 27 -18.24 -3.18 -7.21
C ARG A 27 -19.31 -2.40 -6.46
N GLU A 28 -20.11 -3.11 -5.68
CA GLU A 28 -21.07 -2.49 -4.78
C GLU A 28 -20.32 -1.68 -3.72
N ARG A 29 -20.77 -0.45 -3.51
CA ARG A 29 -20.21 0.46 -2.51
C ARG A 29 -21.05 0.37 -1.24
N PRO A 30 -20.43 0.38 -0.04
CA PRO A 30 -21.19 0.53 1.19
C PRO A 30 -22.04 1.81 1.15
N VAL A 31 -23.35 1.72 1.39
CA VAL A 31 -24.29 2.87 1.38
C VAL A 31 -23.82 4.03 2.27
N ALA A 32 -23.14 3.71 3.38
CA ALA A 32 -22.59 4.74 4.26
C ALA A 32 -21.63 5.71 3.54
N TRP A 33 -20.96 5.29 2.46
CA TRP A 33 -20.00 6.12 1.71
C TRP A 33 -20.65 7.34 1.07
N ASP A 34 -21.96 7.34 0.83
CA ASP A 34 -22.71 8.49 0.32
C ASP A 34 -22.69 9.69 1.28
N SER A 35 -22.38 9.45 2.57
CA SER A 35 -22.27 10.47 3.61
C SER A 35 -20.84 10.93 3.88
N LEU A 36 -19.85 10.53 3.06
CA LEU A 36 -18.46 10.98 3.22
C LEU A 36 -18.33 12.47 2.87
N VAL A 37 -17.62 13.22 3.70
CA VAL A 37 -17.29 14.62 3.41
C VAL A 37 -16.06 14.71 2.52
N TYR A 38 -15.90 15.83 1.80
CA TYR A 38 -14.70 16.11 1.01
C TYR A 38 -13.44 16.07 1.90
N GLY A 39 -12.47 15.23 1.53
CA GLY A 39 -11.26 14.90 2.31
C GLY A 39 -11.40 13.63 3.16
N GLY A 40 -12.61 13.09 3.25
CA GLY A 40 -12.90 11.80 3.86
C GLY A 40 -12.31 10.66 3.04
N ARG A 41 -12.42 10.74 1.71
CA ARG A 41 -11.83 9.77 0.76
C ARG A 41 -10.37 10.12 0.50
N PHE A 42 -9.57 9.14 0.07
CA PHE A 42 -8.22 9.45 -0.40
C PHE A 42 -8.26 10.14 -1.77
N MET A 43 -9.20 9.77 -2.66
CA MET A 43 -9.29 10.39 -3.99
C MET A 43 -9.58 11.90 -3.96
N ASP A 44 -10.16 12.41 -2.87
CA ASP A 44 -10.39 13.85 -2.68
C ASP A 44 -9.08 14.67 -2.59
N ARG A 45 -7.94 13.98 -2.39
CA ARG A 45 -6.62 14.61 -2.27
C ARG A 45 -5.95 14.84 -3.62
N PHE A 46 -6.40 14.21 -4.71
CA PHE A 46 -5.86 14.49 -6.04
C PHE A 46 -6.17 15.93 -6.43
N LEU A 47 -5.13 16.67 -6.76
CA LEU A 47 -5.22 18.03 -7.25
C LEU A 47 -5.18 18.04 -8.77
N PRO A 48 -5.70 19.10 -9.41
CA PRO A 48 -5.50 19.31 -10.83
C PRO A 48 -4.01 19.29 -11.19
N MET A 49 -3.68 18.62 -12.30
CA MET A 49 -2.33 18.55 -12.84
C MET A 49 -1.94 19.90 -13.47
N PRO A 50 -0.68 20.35 -13.30
CA PRO A 50 -0.20 21.56 -13.93
C PRO A 50 -0.27 21.45 -15.46
N VAL A 51 -0.70 22.54 -16.10
CA VAL A 51 -0.65 22.68 -17.56
C VAL A 51 0.82 22.87 -17.98
N GLN A 52 1.33 21.90 -18.74
CA GLN A 52 2.71 21.87 -19.20
C GLN A 52 2.74 21.59 -20.69
N GLY A 53 3.44 22.43 -21.44
CA GLY A 53 3.52 22.35 -22.89
C GLY A 53 2.20 22.66 -23.61
N GLN A 54 1.98 22.01 -24.74
CA GLN A 54 0.85 22.29 -25.62
C GLN A 54 -0.18 21.15 -25.57
N LEU A 55 -1.45 21.53 -25.51
CA LEU A 55 -2.57 20.61 -25.62
C LEU A 55 -2.62 20.06 -27.05
N THR A 56 -2.56 18.74 -27.22
CA THR A 56 -2.43 18.12 -28.55
C THR A 56 -3.40 16.96 -28.77
N THR A 57 -3.85 16.79 -30.01
CA THR A 57 -4.52 15.58 -30.52
C THR A 57 -3.57 14.69 -31.33
N ASP A 58 -2.35 15.16 -31.60
CA ASP A 58 -1.32 14.45 -32.37
C ASP A 58 -0.52 13.52 -31.44
N THR A 59 -1.20 12.49 -30.95
CA THR A 59 -0.65 11.41 -30.13
C THR A 59 -1.60 10.20 -30.14
N TRP A 60 -1.09 9.02 -29.81
CA TRP A 60 -1.91 7.82 -29.67
C TRP A 60 -2.97 7.97 -28.57
N GLY A 61 -4.12 7.34 -28.75
CA GLY A 61 -5.11 7.19 -27.71
C GLY A 61 -6.55 7.29 -28.22
N ALA A 62 -7.46 6.71 -27.46
CA ALA A 62 -8.89 6.82 -27.66
C ALA A 62 -9.39 8.27 -27.51
N LYS A 63 -10.58 8.54 -28.06
CA LYS A 63 -11.19 9.89 -28.09
C LYS A 63 -11.34 10.56 -26.71
N ASN A 64 -11.47 9.76 -25.65
CA ASN A 64 -11.62 10.22 -24.26
C ASN A 64 -10.31 10.64 -23.59
N VAL A 65 -9.16 10.38 -24.21
CA VAL A 65 -7.83 10.78 -23.71
C VAL A 65 -7.12 11.78 -24.63
N ILE A 66 -7.84 12.35 -25.61
CA ILE A 66 -7.36 13.43 -26.47
C ILE A 66 -8.40 14.56 -26.55
N PRO A 67 -7.98 15.84 -26.64
CA PRO A 67 -6.60 16.27 -26.58
C PRO A 67 -6.02 16.14 -25.15
N ARG A 68 -4.69 16.04 -25.01
CA ARG A 68 -4.01 16.01 -23.71
C ARG A 68 -2.63 16.68 -23.74
N TYR A 69 -2.06 16.92 -22.56
CA TYR A 69 -0.70 17.41 -22.39
C TYR A 69 0.27 16.23 -22.22
N VAL A 70 1.09 15.97 -23.24
CA VAL A 70 2.04 14.86 -23.27
C VAL A 70 3.29 15.09 -22.40
N ASP A 71 3.47 16.31 -21.90
CA ASP A 71 4.58 16.67 -21.02
C ASP A 71 4.39 16.24 -19.55
N ASN A 72 3.23 15.68 -19.18
CA ASN A 72 2.99 15.14 -17.85
C ASN A 72 3.53 13.71 -17.73
N GLY A 73 4.48 13.49 -16.82
CA GLY A 73 5.13 12.20 -16.65
C GLY A 73 6.06 11.88 -17.82
N ILE A 74 5.89 10.71 -18.44
CA ILE A 74 6.65 10.32 -19.64
C ILE A 74 5.74 9.75 -20.71
N GLU A 75 5.87 10.35 -21.89
CA GLU A 75 5.19 9.98 -23.12
C GLU A 75 6.09 10.35 -24.31
N ASP A 76 6.13 9.48 -25.31
CA ASP A 76 6.72 9.75 -26.62
C ASP A 76 6.00 8.93 -27.71
N ASN A 77 6.42 9.10 -28.96
CA ASN A 77 5.88 8.46 -30.16
C ASN A 77 6.62 7.18 -30.57
N VAL A 78 7.39 6.58 -29.66
CA VAL A 78 8.17 5.36 -29.91
C VAL A 78 7.81 4.26 -28.92
N ASN A 79 7.54 4.59 -27.66
CA ASN A 79 7.43 3.65 -26.56
C ASN A 79 6.08 3.72 -25.83
N SER A 80 5.64 2.55 -25.39
CA SER A 80 4.65 2.38 -24.32
C SER A 80 5.37 2.30 -22.97
N TYR A 81 4.75 2.85 -21.92
CA TYR A 81 5.31 2.93 -20.57
C TYR A 81 4.38 2.33 -19.52
N TRP A 82 4.95 1.64 -18.52
CA TRP A 82 4.19 1.01 -17.45
C TRP A 82 4.90 1.00 -16.10
N GLY A 83 4.13 1.25 -15.03
CA GLY A 83 4.62 1.30 -13.65
C GLY A 83 5.63 2.42 -13.41
N GLY A 84 6.41 2.32 -12.33
CA GLY A 84 7.52 3.24 -12.06
C GLY A 84 7.21 4.42 -11.13
N ASN A 85 8.27 4.92 -10.49
CA ASN A 85 8.24 6.08 -9.60
C ASN A 85 9.53 6.88 -9.69
N ALA A 86 9.47 8.12 -9.22
CA ALA A 86 10.63 9.00 -9.18
C ALA A 86 11.21 9.13 -7.77
N VAL A 87 12.49 9.47 -7.72
CA VAL A 87 13.21 9.96 -6.53
C VAL A 87 13.88 11.29 -6.85
N LEU A 88 14.01 12.18 -5.86
CA LEU A 88 14.87 13.35 -5.96
C LEU A 88 16.33 12.89 -5.76
N GLY A 89 17.17 13.11 -6.77
CA GLY A 89 18.58 12.78 -6.75
C GLY A 89 19.40 13.82 -5.99
N ASP A 90 20.64 13.46 -5.69
CA ASP A 90 21.59 14.37 -5.02
C ASP A 90 22.01 15.55 -5.93
N ASP A 91 21.73 15.47 -7.23
CA ASP A 91 21.90 16.55 -8.21
C ASP A 91 20.71 17.52 -8.28
N ASN A 92 19.75 17.38 -7.36
CA ASN A 92 18.49 18.13 -7.29
C ASN A 92 17.56 17.95 -8.50
N LYS A 93 17.68 16.84 -9.24
CA LYS A 93 16.75 16.47 -10.31
C LYS A 93 15.86 15.30 -9.90
N TYR A 94 14.75 15.15 -10.61
CA TYR A 94 13.86 14.01 -10.43
C TYR A 94 14.24 12.90 -11.39
N HIS A 95 14.46 11.70 -10.85
CA HIS A 95 14.85 10.52 -11.59
C HIS A 95 13.75 9.47 -11.52
N LEU A 96 13.04 9.29 -12.63
CA LEU A 96 12.02 8.28 -12.83
C LEU A 96 12.64 6.98 -13.29
N PHE A 97 12.27 5.87 -12.63
CA PHE A 97 12.55 4.53 -13.11
C PHE A 97 11.25 3.89 -13.56
N VAL A 98 11.12 3.65 -14.85
CA VAL A 98 9.89 3.22 -15.53
C VAL A 98 10.23 2.10 -16.51
N CYS A 99 9.35 1.13 -16.70
CA CYS A 99 9.57 0.15 -17.76
C CYS A 99 8.82 0.55 -19.02
N GLY A 100 9.36 0.16 -20.17
CA GLY A 100 8.70 0.36 -21.44
C GLY A 100 9.12 -0.64 -22.50
N TRP A 101 8.47 -0.52 -23.64
CA TRP A 101 8.70 -1.31 -24.85
C TRP A 101 8.30 -0.48 -26.08
N PRO A 102 8.87 -0.77 -27.27
CA PRO A 102 8.42 -0.13 -28.50
C PRO A 102 6.91 -0.31 -28.67
N GLU A 103 6.18 0.75 -29.03
CA GLU A 103 4.72 0.69 -29.19
C GLU A 103 4.33 -0.37 -30.24
N ASN A 104 5.06 -0.47 -31.34
CA ASN A 104 4.85 -1.46 -32.41
C ASN A 104 5.21 -2.91 -32.02
N SER A 105 5.44 -3.18 -30.74
CA SER A 105 5.80 -4.53 -30.27
C SER A 105 4.67 -5.52 -30.52
N PRO A 106 4.99 -6.79 -30.85
CA PRO A 106 3.97 -7.77 -31.12
C PRO A 106 3.00 -7.97 -29.96
N LYS A 107 1.69 -7.96 -30.26
CA LYS A 107 0.59 -8.02 -29.27
C LYS A 107 0.51 -6.82 -28.30
N GLY A 108 1.06 -5.67 -28.68
CA GLY A 108 0.96 -4.40 -27.94
C GLY A 108 1.32 -4.55 -26.46
N HIS A 109 0.41 -4.18 -25.56
CA HIS A 109 0.63 -4.25 -24.11
C HIS A 109 1.07 -5.64 -23.61
N MET A 110 0.66 -6.73 -24.26
CA MET A 110 1.02 -8.08 -23.85
C MET A 110 2.51 -8.42 -24.07
N TYR A 111 3.29 -7.50 -24.65
CA TYR A 111 4.74 -7.55 -24.69
C TYR A 111 5.43 -7.30 -23.33
N TRP A 112 4.69 -6.89 -22.30
CA TRP A 112 5.20 -6.51 -20.98
C TRP A 112 6.25 -7.46 -20.35
N SER A 113 6.21 -8.76 -20.64
CA SER A 113 7.20 -9.72 -20.11
C SER A 113 8.63 -9.48 -20.62
N LYS A 114 8.79 -8.72 -21.72
CA LYS A 114 10.06 -8.39 -22.37
C LYS A 114 10.47 -6.92 -22.16
N SER A 115 9.75 -6.19 -21.29
CA SER A 115 10.01 -4.78 -20.99
C SER A 115 11.46 -4.51 -20.60
N THR A 116 11.88 -3.29 -20.90
CA THR A 116 13.16 -2.72 -20.48
C THR A 116 12.89 -1.64 -19.44
N VAL A 117 13.69 -1.57 -18.38
CA VAL A 117 13.66 -0.49 -17.40
C VAL A 117 14.55 0.65 -17.90
N PHE A 118 13.96 1.83 -17.96
CA PHE A 118 14.61 3.08 -18.31
C PHE A 118 14.81 3.95 -17.07
N HIS A 119 15.94 4.64 -17.05
CA HIS A 119 16.19 5.77 -16.16
C HIS A 119 15.91 7.04 -16.95
N ALA A 120 14.94 7.83 -16.48
CA ALA A 120 14.53 9.07 -17.10
C ALA A 120 14.62 10.24 -16.11
N VAL A 121 14.94 11.43 -16.59
CA VAL A 121 15.27 12.58 -15.73
C VAL A 121 14.45 13.80 -16.12
N SER A 122 14.04 14.58 -15.11
CA SER A 122 13.42 15.88 -15.29
C SER A 122 13.86 16.87 -14.21
N GLN A 123 13.85 18.16 -14.53
CA GLN A 123 14.01 19.24 -13.54
C GLN A 123 12.72 19.46 -12.73
N ASN A 124 11.58 19.01 -13.26
CA ASN A 124 10.27 19.17 -12.64
C ASN A 124 9.73 17.79 -12.22
N SER A 125 9.20 17.68 -11.02
CA SER A 125 8.67 16.41 -10.49
C SER A 125 7.49 15.85 -11.28
N PHE A 126 6.82 16.72 -12.05
CA PHE A 126 5.70 16.38 -12.93
C PHE A 126 6.10 16.01 -14.36
N GLY A 127 7.39 16.07 -14.71
CA GLY A 127 7.87 15.84 -16.07
C GLY A 127 8.05 17.13 -16.89
N PRO A 128 8.27 17.03 -18.21
CA PRO A 128 8.44 15.78 -18.94
C PRO A 128 9.75 15.10 -18.52
N TYR A 129 9.70 13.79 -18.31
CA TYR A 129 10.90 12.98 -18.06
C TYR A 129 11.49 12.52 -19.40
N LYS A 130 12.82 12.58 -19.51
CA LYS A 130 13.55 12.14 -20.71
C LYS A 130 14.46 10.97 -20.36
N ILE A 131 14.41 9.90 -21.16
CA ILE A 131 15.30 8.75 -20.98
C ILE A 131 16.76 9.20 -21.13
N VAL A 132 17.60 8.83 -20.17
CA VAL A 132 19.04 9.09 -20.19
C VAL A 132 19.87 7.80 -20.20
N GLU A 133 19.30 6.69 -19.70
CA GLU A 133 19.99 5.40 -19.63
C GLU A 133 18.98 4.24 -19.69
N THR A 134 19.42 3.09 -20.22
CA THR A 134 18.76 1.79 -20.03
C THR A 134 19.39 1.05 -18.85
N VAL A 135 18.61 0.76 -17.81
CA VAL A 135 19.07 0.02 -16.63
C VAL A 135 19.20 -1.48 -16.92
N GLY A 136 18.24 -2.04 -17.65
CA GLY A 136 18.23 -3.47 -17.99
C GLY A 136 16.83 -4.04 -18.21
N LYS A 137 16.69 -5.37 -18.28
CA LYS A 137 15.40 -6.04 -18.45
C LYS A 137 14.60 -6.09 -17.16
N GLY A 138 13.30 -5.80 -17.24
CA GLY A 138 12.43 -5.88 -16.09
C GLY A 138 11.09 -5.19 -16.30
N HIS A 139 10.12 -5.59 -15.48
CA HIS A 139 8.77 -5.08 -15.50
C HIS A 139 8.35 -4.62 -14.10
N ASN A 140 7.41 -3.67 -14.04
CA ASN A 140 6.88 -3.09 -12.81
C ASN A 140 7.94 -2.48 -11.86
N PRO A 141 8.82 -1.59 -12.34
CA PRO A 141 9.90 -1.09 -11.52
C PRO A 141 9.40 -0.27 -10.32
N GLU A 142 10.15 -0.33 -9.22
CA GLU A 142 10.01 0.56 -8.07
C GLU A 142 11.39 0.91 -7.52
N VAL A 143 11.72 2.20 -7.51
CA VAL A 143 12.98 2.71 -6.95
C VAL A 143 12.82 3.09 -5.49
N TYR A 144 13.80 2.73 -4.66
CA TYR A 144 13.96 3.21 -3.29
C TYR A 144 15.44 3.30 -2.89
N ARG A 145 15.74 4.10 -1.87
CA ARG A 145 17.11 4.36 -1.40
C ARG A 145 17.35 3.72 -0.04
N LEU A 146 18.39 2.89 0.08
CA LEU A 146 18.78 2.19 1.31
C LEU A 146 19.35 3.15 2.36
N LYS A 147 19.47 2.67 3.61
CA LYS A 147 20.08 3.44 4.71
C LYS A 147 21.54 3.83 4.43
N ASP A 148 22.24 3.03 3.65
CA ASP A 148 23.62 3.27 3.20
C ASP A 148 23.69 4.07 1.89
N ASN A 149 22.60 4.75 1.52
CA ASN A 149 22.45 5.63 0.35
C ASN A 149 22.43 4.98 -1.02
N ARG A 150 22.65 3.66 -1.12
CA ARG A 150 22.55 2.94 -2.40
C ARG A 150 21.12 2.95 -2.93
N TYR A 151 21.00 2.96 -4.25
CA TYR A 151 19.72 2.91 -4.95
C TYR A 151 19.38 1.46 -5.29
N VAL A 152 18.13 1.08 -5.04
CA VAL A 152 17.57 -0.20 -5.47
C VAL A 152 16.40 0.06 -6.40
N VAL A 153 16.39 -0.59 -7.56
CA VAL A 153 15.27 -0.63 -8.49
C VAL A 153 14.73 -2.05 -8.50
N TYR A 154 13.65 -2.28 -7.76
CA TYR A 154 12.89 -3.54 -7.82
C TYR A 154 12.37 -3.75 -9.24
N VAL A 155 12.34 -5.00 -9.70
CA VAL A 155 11.61 -5.47 -10.88
C VAL A 155 11.01 -6.85 -10.59
N ILE A 156 10.00 -7.30 -11.35
CA ILE A 156 9.51 -8.67 -11.18
C ILE A 156 10.68 -9.67 -11.32
N GLY A 157 10.88 -10.49 -10.28
CA GLY A 157 11.91 -11.53 -10.23
C GLY A 157 13.26 -11.12 -9.63
N GLY A 158 13.52 -9.83 -9.38
CA GLY A 158 14.80 -9.38 -8.83
C GLY A 158 14.88 -7.88 -8.59
N TYR A 159 16.09 -7.34 -8.51
CA TYR A 159 16.33 -5.91 -8.40
C TYR A 159 17.68 -5.55 -9.00
N TYR A 160 17.78 -4.30 -9.45
CA TYR A 160 19.04 -3.65 -9.74
C TYR A 160 19.49 -2.85 -8.52
N ILE A 161 20.78 -2.83 -8.24
CA ILE A 161 21.37 -2.01 -7.17
C ILE A 161 22.58 -1.25 -7.71
N SER A 162 22.72 0.00 -7.29
CA SER A 162 23.86 0.86 -7.62
C SER A 162 24.25 1.74 -6.44
N ASP A 163 25.53 2.10 -6.37
CA ASP A 163 26.06 2.96 -5.30
C ASP A 163 25.67 4.43 -5.48
N ALA A 164 25.44 4.86 -6.72
CA ALA A 164 24.90 6.18 -7.05
C ALA A 164 24.01 6.11 -8.31
N ILE A 165 23.25 7.17 -8.57
CA ILE A 165 22.16 7.14 -9.55
C ILE A 165 22.62 7.10 -11.02
N TYR A 166 23.90 7.40 -11.28
CA TYR A 166 24.55 7.35 -12.59
C TYR A 166 25.70 6.33 -12.64
N GLU A 167 25.78 5.43 -11.65
CA GLU A 167 26.77 4.37 -11.59
C GLU A 167 26.20 3.03 -12.09
N PRO A 168 27.03 2.09 -12.58
CA PRO A 168 26.56 0.84 -13.15
C PRO A 168 25.61 0.05 -12.25
N TRP A 169 24.50 -0.41 -12.84
CA TRP A 169 23.48 -1.20 -12.17
C TRP A 169 23.82 -2.69 -12.13
N LYS A 170 23.78 -3.30 -10.94
CA LYS A 170 23.96 -4.75 -10.76
C LYS A 170 22.64 -5.45 -10.48
N TYR A 171 22.27 -6.43 -11.31
CA TYR A 171 21.11 -7.28 -11.07
C TYR A 171 21.37 -8.34 -9.99
N ASN A 172 20.43 -8.50 -9.06
CA ASN A 172 20.42 -9.56 -8.04
C ASN A 172 18.98 -10.06 -7.81
N LYS A 173 18.84 -11.13 -7.02
CA LYS A 173 17.53 -11.66 -6.60
C LYS A 173 17.31 -11.46 -5.11
N PHE A 174 16.05 -11.23 -4.75
CA PHE A 174 15.64 -11.22 -3.35
C PHE A 174 15.65 -12.65 -2.78
N GLU A 175 16.12 -12.80 -1.55
CA GLU A 175 15.87 -13.98 -0.74
C GLU A 175 14.58 -13.80 0.06
N PHE A 176 13.63 -14.71 -0.13
CA PHE A 176 12.36 -14.71 0.58
C PHE A 176 12.26 -15.88 1.55
N ASN A 177 12.06 -15.58 2.82
CA ASN A 177 11.75 -16.56 3.85
C ASN A 177 10.28 -16.47 4.25
N LYS A 178 9.46 -17.40 3.76
CA LYS A 178 8.02 -17.46 4.06
C LYS A 178 7.70 -17.79 5.53
N ARG A 179 8.69 -18.21 6.33
CA ARG A 179 8.54 -18.57 7.76
C ARG A 179 7.30 -19.45 8.00
N ASP A 180 7.18 -20.49 7.19
CA ASP A 180 6.12 -21.52 7.22
C ASP A 180 4.70 -21.01 6.91
N ARG A 181 4.57 -19.80 6.33
CA ARG A 181 3.29 -19.24 5.88
C ARG A 181 3.05 -19.49 4.40
N LYS A 182 1.78 -19.47 4.00
CA LYS A 182 1.38 -19.49 2.59
C LYS A 182 1.65 -18.12 1.94
N ILE A 183 2.10 -18.16 0.69
CA ILE A 183 2.13 -17.00 -0.20
C ILE A 183 0.83 -17.06 -1.02
N ILE A 184 -0.01 -16.02 -0.93
CA ILE A 184 -1.39 -16.10 -1.44
C ILE A 184 -1.47 -15.94 -2.97
N GLU A 185 -0.90 -14.86 -3.53
CA GLU A 185 -0.93 -14.54 -4.98
C GLU A 185 0.47 -14.53 -5.64
N GLY A 186 1.52 -14.83 -4.86
CA GLY A 186 2.90 -14.80 -5.33
C GLY A 186 3.74 -13.60 -4.87
N LEU A 187 4.93 -13.50 -5.45
CA LEU A 187 5.98 -12.51 -5.12
C LEU A 187 6.27 -11.56 -6.29
N SER A 188 5.26 -11.30 -7.12
CA SER A 188 5.27 -10.17 -8.06
C SER A 188 4.70 -8.90 -7.38
N ASN A 189 4.86 -7.78 -8.06
CA ASN A 189 4.27 -6.48 -7.75
C ASN A 189 4.48 -6.07 -6.28
N LEU A 190 5.71 -6.22 -5.82
CA LEU A 190 6.12 -5.86 -4.47
C LEU A 190 6.08 -4.34 -4.31
N SER A 191 5.86 -3.88 -3.09
CA SER A 191 6.03 -2.47 -2.72
C SER A 191 6.69 -2.34 -1.35
N PHE A 192 7.48 -1.29 -1.18
CA PHE A 192 8.45 -1.16 -0.10
C PHE A 192 8.28 0.15 0.66
N ALA A 193 8.47 0.11 1.98
CA ALA A 193 8.56 1.29 2.82
C ALA A 193 9.71 1.15 3.81
N GLN A 194 10.61 2.13 3.82
CA GLN A 194 11.65 2.22 4.83
C GLN A 194 11.05 2.56 6.20
N ARG A 195 11.53 1.91 7.25
CA ARG A 195 11.13 2.08 8.65
C ARG A 195 12.09 3.02 9.39
N GLU A 196 11.75 3.46 10.59
CA GLU A 196 12.55 4.42 11.37
C GLU A 196 13.98 3.96 11.64
N ASP A 197 14.22 2.67 11.81
CA ASP A 197 15.55 2.10 12.04
C ASP A 197 16.38 1.91 10.74
N GLY A 198 15.78 2.21 9.58
CA GLY A 198 16.34 2.04 8.23
C GLY A 198 16.16 0.63 7.64
N SER A 199 15.50 -0.27 8.37
CA SER A 199 15.04 -1.55 7.82
C SER A 199 13.76 -1.37 6.99
N TYR A 200 13.26 -2.41 6.34
CA TYR A 200 12.17 -2.30 5.37
C TYR A 200 10.97 -3.16 5.70
N LEU A 201 9.80 -2.58 5.48
CA LEU A 201 8.54 -3.29 5.28
C LEU A 201 8.34 -3.50 3.78
N MET A 202 7.87 -4.68 3.40
CA MET A 202 7.42 -4.98 2.04
C MET A 202 6.03 -5.64 2.07
N VAL A 203 5.19 -5.27 1.11
CA VAL A 203 3.90 -5.91 0.84
C VAL A 203 4.02 -6.66 -0.48
N CYS A 204 3.67 -7.95 -0.52
CA CYS A 204 3.60 -8.70 -1.78
C CYS A 204 2.23 -8.59 -2.43
N ARG A 205 2.10 -8.94 -3.73
CA ARG A 205 0.82 -8.92 -4.47
C ARG A 205 -0.36 -9.46 -3.67
N GLY A 206 -0.17 -10.58 -2.96
CA GLY A 206 -1.22 -11.22 -2.18
C GLY A 206 -1.54 -10.59 -0.83
N GLY A 207 -0.96 -9.44 -0.47
CA GLY A 207 -1.20 -8.74 0.79
C GLY A 207 -0.47 -9.33 1.99
N GLY A 208 0.59 -10.12 1.78
CA GLY A 208 1.46 -10.58 2.86
C GLY A 208 2.45 -9.49 3.29
N ILE A 209 2.71 -9.37 4.60
CA ILE A 209 3.67 -8.41 5.16
C ILE A 209 5.00 -9.10 5.42
N TRP A 210 6.07 -8.44 4.97
CA TRP A 210 7.44 -8.94 5.04
C TRP A 210 8.37 -7.88 5.62
N PHE A 211 9.41 -8.33 6.33
CA PHE A 211 10.45 -7.45 6.85
C PHE A 211 11.85 -7.89 6.44
N SER A 212 12.68 -6.92 6.08
CA SER A 212 14.11 -7.08 5.82
C SER A 212 14.91 -6.10 6.66
N LYS A 213 15.98 -6.56 7.31
CA LYS A 213 16.87 -5.68 8.09
C LYS A 213 17.62 -4.69 7.20
N THR A 214 17.95 -5.11 5.99
CA THR A 214 18.86 -4.41 5.08
C THR A 214 18.13 -3.68 3.95
N GLY A 215 16.85 -4.00 3.70
CA GLY A 215 16.12 -3.52 2.54
C GLY A 215 16.33 -4.34 1.27
N VAL A 216 17.33 -5.21 1.21
CA VAL A 216 17.55 -6.09 0.05
C VAL A 216 17.22 -7.53 0.35
N SER A 217 17.80 -8.16 1.38
CA SER A 217 17.57 -9.59 1.68
C SER A 217 18.11 -9.95 3.07
N PRO A 218 17.57 -11.00 3.71
CA PRO A 218 16.32 -11.69 3.33
C PRO A 218 15.08 -10.90 3.75
N TYR A 219 14.00 -11.01 2.97
CA TYR A 219 12.66 -10.60 3.37
C TYR A 219 11.93 -11.75 4.07
N ASN A 220 11.34 -11.48 5.23
CA ASN A 220 10.73 -12.49 6.09
C ASN A 220 9.22 -12.23 6.28
N GLN A 221 8.37 -13.18 5.88
CA GLN A 221 6.92 -13.03 6.01
C GLN A 221 6.50 -13.18 7.47
N VAL A 222 5.63 -12.27 7.95
CA VAL A 222 5.11 -12.32 9.32
C VAL A 222 3.60 -12.52 9.40
N THR A 223 2.83 -12.17 8.36
CA THR A 223 1.37 -12.36 8.34
C THR A 223 0.99 -13.69 7.67
N GLU A 224 0.04 -14.38 8.28
CA GLU A 224 -0.55 -15.61 7.75
C GLU A 224 -1.64 -15.33 6.70
N LYS A 225 -2.37 -14.23 6.86
CA LYS A 225 -3.48 -13.80 5.98
C LYS A 225 -3.09 -12.53 5.22
N ARG A 226 -3.82 -12.25 4.13
CA ARG A 226 -3.73 -10.96 3.44
C ARG A 226 -4.25 -9.84 4.33
N VAL A 227 -3.63 -8.66 4.22
CA VAL A 227 -4.04 -7.46 4.97
C VAL A 227 -5.04 -6.57 4.21
N TYR A 228 -5.42 -6.95 3.00
CA TYR A 228 -6.33 -6.19 2.16
C TYR A 228 -7.75 -6.16 2.72
N PRO A 229 -8.59 -5.22 2.24
CA PRO A 229 -9.97 -5.12 2.68
C PRO A 229 -10.73 -6.44 2.51
N PRO A 230 -11.60 -6.81 3.46
CA PRO A 230 -12.38 -8.04 3.41
C PRO A 230 -13.62 -7.88 2.50
N VAL A 231 -13.39 -7.49 1.25
CA VAL A 231 -14.42 -7.34 0.21
C VAL A 231 -14.01 -8.13 -1.04
N GLU A 232 -14.96 -8.41 -1.92
CA GLU A 232 -14.64 -8.99 -3.22
C GLU A 232 -13.75 -8.04 -4.03
N GLY A 233 -12.65 -8.55 -4.57
CA GLY A 233 -11.70 -7.76 -5.35
C GLY A 233 -10.62 -8.62 -5.99
N GLU A 234 -10.22 -8.26 -7.20
CA GLU A 234 -9.03 -8.80 -7.85
C GLU A 234 -7.84 -7.91 -7.49
N PHE A 235 -7.34 -8.09 -6.26
CA PHE A 235 -6.35 -7.18 -5.69
C PHE A 235 -4.94 -7.38 -6.27
N GLU A 236 -4.36 -6.29 -6.75
CA GLU A 236 -2.99 -6.23 -7.25
C GLU A 236 -2.39 -4.85 -6.96
N ASP A 237 -1.09 -4.70 -7.22
CA ASP A 237 -0.39 -3.42 -7.16
C ASP A 237 -0.53 -2.65 -5.84
N PRO A 238 -0.14 -3.28 -4.72
CA PRO A 238 -0.05 -2.53 -3.48
C PRO A 238 0.97 -1.40 -3.64
N LEU A 239 0.64 -0.28 -3.02
CA LEU A 239 1.57 0.77 -2.62
C LEU A 239 1.60 0.78 -1.11
N VAL A 240 2.78 0.74 -0.51
CA VAL A 240 2.98 1.05 0.91
C VAL A 240 3.96 2.22 1.04
N TRP A 241 3.64 3.18 1.91
CA TRP A 241 4.56 4.24 2.28
C TRP A 241 4.36 4.62 3.74
N LYS A 242 5.30 5.40 4.26
CA LYS A 242 5.32 5.76 5.68
C LYS A 242 5.52 7.25 5.85
N THR A 243 4.63 7.88 6.61
CA THR A 243 4.79 9.26 7.09
C THR A 243 5.52 9.26 8.44
N ASN A 244 5.88 10.44 8.93
CA ASN A 244 6.30 10.66 10.31
C ASN A 244 5.24 10.21 11.36
N ILE A 245 3.98 10.01 10.95
CA ILE A 245 2.88 9.60 11.83
C ILE A 245 2.66 8.09 11.81
N GLN A 246 2.41 7.53 10.63
CA GLN A 246 1.88 6.18 10.42
C GLN A 246 2.22 5.63 9.02
N TYR A 247 2.02 4.33 8.83
CA TYR A 247 2.02 3.67 7.52
C TYR A 247 0.69 3.89 6.80
N HIS A 248 0.78 3.96 5.48
CA HIS A 248 -0.36 4.02 4.57
C HIS A 248 -0.20 2.94 3.51
N MET A 249 -1.32 2.40 3.05
CA MET A 249 -1.38 1.47 1.93
C MET A 249 -2.50 1.88 0.97
N ILE A 250 -2.27 1.69 -0.32
CA ILE A 250 -3.31 1.64 -1.33
C ILE A 250 -3.21 0.29 -2.04
N VAL A 251 -4.33 -0.37 -2.29
CA VAL A 251 -4.38 -1.58 -3.11
C VAL A 251 -5.45 -1.43 -4.19
N ASN A 252 -5.08 -1.80 -5.43
CA ASN A 252 -5.93 -1.69 -6.61
C ASN A 252 -6.74 -2.98 -6.80
N ASP A 253 -8.04 -2.87 -7.07
CA ASP A 253 -8.83 -3.93 -7.68
C ASP A 253 -8.88 -3.68 -9.18
N TRP A 254 -8.02 -4.35 -9.94
CA TRP A 254 -7.80 -4.05 -11.36
C TRP A 254 -9.02 -4.37 -12.23
N LEU A 255 -9.85 -5.33 -11.79
CA LEU A 255 -11.10 -5.71 -12.46
C LEU A 255 -12.24 -4.77 -12.04
N GLY A 256 -12.25 -4.35 -10.77
CA GLY A 256 -13.20 -3.38 -10.23
C GLY A 256 -12.99 -1.95 -10.72
N ARG A 257 -11.77 -1.63 -11.17
CA ARG A 257 -11.29 -0.27 -11.48
C ARG A 257 -11.53 0.70 -10.31
N ILE A 258 -11.27 0.21 -9.11
CA ILE A 258 -11.39 0.92 -7.84
C ILE A 258 -10.21 0.53 -6.96
N ALA A 259 -9.71 1.45 -6.15
CA ALA A 259 -8.69 1.17 -5.16
C ALA A 259 -9.16 1.49 -3.74
N TYR A 260 -8.50 0.91 -2.75
CA TYR A 260 -8.83 1.05 -1.34
C TYR A 260 -7.63 1.55 -0.55
N SER A 261 -7.86 2.44 0.43
CA SER A 261 -6.81 2.99 1.27
C SER A 261 -6.85 2.37 2.66
N LEU A 262 -5.67 2.12 3.23
CA LEU A 262 -5.52 1.55 4.57
C LEU A 262 -4.44 2.31 5.35
N ARG A 263 -4.52 2.23 6.68
CA ARG A 263 -3.54 2.80 7.61
C ARG A 263 -3.10 1.80 8.65
N SER A 264 -1.86 1.94 9.11
CA SER A 264 -1.32 1.12 10.19
C SER A 264 -0.31 1.91 11.02
N LYS A 265 -0.25 1.64 12.33
CA LYS A 265 0.82 2.17 13.20
C LYS A 265 2.09 1.32 13.16
N ASP A 266 1.99 0.03 12.86
CA ASP A 266 3.07 -0.96 13.00
C ASP A 266 3.42 -1.69 11.69
N GLY A 267 2.63 -1.48 10.64
CA GLY A 267 2.78 -2.12 9.34
C GLY A 267 2.27 -3.56 9.27
N VAL A 268 1.71 -4.10 10.34
CA VAL A 268 1.18 -5.48 10.43
C VAL A 268 -0.33 -5.47 10.59
N THR A 269 -0.85 -4.59 11.45
CA THR A 269 -2.29 -4.45 11.71
C THR A 269 -2.83 -3.26 10.94
N TRP A 270 -3.74 -3.51 10.00
CA TRP A 270 -4.24 -2.50 9.08
C TRP A 270 -5.71 -2.19 9.33
N LYS A 271 -6.06 -0.90 9.26
CA LYS A 271 -7.44 -0.42 9.22
C LYS A 271 -7.75 0.10 7.83
N VAL A 272 -8.87 -0.34 7.26
CA VAL A 272 -9.38 0.16 5.97
C VAL A 272 -10.06 1.51 6.20
N ASP A 273 -9.68 2.52 5.43
CA ASP A 273 -10.38 3.81 5.40
C ASP A 273 -11.62 3.71 4.49
N PRO A 274 -12.74 4.38 4.84
CA PRO A 274 -13.92 4.39 3.99
C PRO A 274 -13.67 5.22 2.72
N GLY A 275 -14.38 4.84 1.65
CA GLY A 275 -14.36 5.53 0.37
C GLY A 275 -13.31 5.00 -0.61
N GLU A 276 -13.45 5.44 -1.85
CA GLU A 276 -12.52 5.11 -2.92
C GLU A 276 -11.16 5.78 -2.69
N ALA A 277 -10.09 4.99 -2.84
CA ALA A 277 -8.75 5.55 -2.89
C ALA A 277 -8.48 6.23 -4.21
N TYR A 278 -8.89 5.60 -5.31
CA TYR A 278 -9.01 6.19 -6.63
C TYR A 278 -9.91 5.34 -7.51
N MET A 279 -10.33 5.92 -8.63
CA MET A 279 -11.08 5.29 -9.71
C MET A 279 -10.82 6.08 -11.02
N PRO A 280 -11.25 5.59 -12.20
CA PRO A 280 -11.23 6.40 -13.43
C PRO A 280 -11.87 7.79 -13.27
N GLY A 281 -11.36 8.79 -13.99
CA GLY A 281 -11.83 10.18 -13.93
C GLY A 281 -11.09 11.10 -12.95
N ILE A 282 -9.99 10.66 -12.35
CA ILE A 282 -9.17 11.50 -11.44
C ILE A 282 -8.17 12.42 -12.15
N SER A 283 -7.91 12.21 -13.44
CA SER A 283 -6.99 13.05 -14.23
C SER A 283 -7.67 14.30 -14.77
N LYS A 284 -7.43 15.43 -14.09
CA LYS A 284 -7.93 16.76 -14.47
C LYS A 284 -6.76 17.74 -14.46
N TYR A 285 -6.74 18.69 -15.37
CA TYR A 285 -5.75 19.77 -15.42
C TYR A 285 -6.32 21.07 -14.84
N GLU A 286 -5.43 22.00 -14.49
CA GLU A 286 -5.78 23.31 -13.91
C GLU A 286 -6.67 24.16 -14.81
N ASP A 287 -6.57 24.01 -16.14
CA ASP A 287 -7.41 24.68 -17.14
C ASP A 287 -8.80 24.04 -17.31
N GLY A 288 -9.07 22.94 -16.60
CA GLY A 288 -10.31 22.17 -16.71
C GLY A 288 -10.29 21.04 -17.73
N THR A 289 -9.19 20.84 -18.47
CA THR A 289 -9.02 19.70 -19.38
C THR A 289 -9.11 18.38 -18.60
N LYS A 290 -9.87 17.41 -19.14
CA LYS A 290 -10.07 16.09 -18.53
C LYS A 290 -9.54 15.02 -19.47
N VAL A 291 -8.76 14.09 -18.92
CA VAL A 291 -8.19 12.96 -19.67
C VAL A 291 -8.65 11.68 -19.00
N ASP A 292 -9.66 11.02 -19.56
CA ASP A 292 -10.34 9.92 -18.89
C ASP A 292 -9.72 8.57 -19.25
N TRP A 293 -8.61 8.22 -18.62
CA TRP A 293 -7.94 6.95 -18.87
C TRP A 293 -8.81 5.75 -18.46
N PHE A 294 -8.78 4.68 -19.26
CA PHE A 294 -9.58 3.49 -19.00
C PHE A 294 -9.15 2.76 -17.72
N LYS A 295 -7.84 2.73 -17.45
CA LYS A 295 -7.24 2.09 -16.27
C LYS A 295 -6.18 2.98 -15.64
N TYR A 296 -6.14 2.94 -14.31
CA TYR A 296 -5.13 3.52 -13.44
C TYR A 296 -4.57 2.40 -12.57
N GLU A 297 -3.30 2.06 -12.76
CA GLU A 297 -2.67 0.95 -12.05
C GLU A 297 -1.30 1.38 -11.52
N ARG A 298 -0.68 0.51 -10.72
CA ARG A 298 0.69 0.71 -10.22
C ARG A 298 0.93 2.05 -9.51
N ILE A 299 -0.04 2.54 -8.72
CA ILE A 299 0.15 3.79 -7.99
C ILE A 299 1.46 3.77 -7.19
N LYS A 300 2.25 4.85 -7.29
CA LYS A 300 3.38 5.14 -6.41
C LYS A 300 3.30 6.57 -5.94
N VAL A 301 4.07 6.94 -4.91
CA VAL A 301 4.10 8.32 -4.40
C VAL A 301 5.52 8.83 -4.30
N LEU A 302 5.70 10.11 -4.64
CA LEU A 302 6.88 10.85 -4.23
C LEU A 302 6.63 11.37 -2.81
N GLN A 303 7.62 11.17 -1.93
CA GLN A 303 7.53 11.58 -0.54
C GLN A 303 8.39 12.80 -0.26
N ASP A 304 7.92 13.70 0.60
CA ASP A 304 8.76 14.75 1.17
C ASP A 304 9.65 14.23 2.32
N LYS A 305 10.45 15.11 2.93
CA LYS A 305 11.34 14.78 4.05
C LYS A 305 10.63 14.24 5.30
N TYR A 306 9.31 14.40 5.43
CA TYR A 306 8.48 13.86 6.51
C TYR A 306 7.77 12.56 6.09
N GLY A 307 8.04 12.06 4.89
CA GLY A 307 7.39 10.89 4.33
C GLY A 307 5.97 11.14 3.84
N ARG A 308 5.53 12.40 3.71
CA ARG A 308 4.18 12.72 3.22
C ARG A 308 4.14 12.58 1.70
N ALA A 309 3.09 11.94 1.18
CA ALA A 309 2.88 11.85 -0.25
C ALA A 309 2.58 13.24 -0.82
N THR A 310 3.35 13.66 -1.83
CA THR A 310 3.25 14.98 -2.48
C THR A 310 2.62 14.90 -3.88
N GLN A 311 2.80 13.76 -4.54
CA GLN A 311 2.22 13.44 -5.83
C GLN A 311 2.09 11.93 -5.97
N ALA A 312 1.19 11.50 -6.84
CA ALA A 312 1.02 10.12 -7.25
C ALA A 312 1.55 9.91 -8.66
N HIS A 313 2.22 8.79 -8.86
CA HIS A 313 2.65 8.27 -10.16
C HIS A 313 1.70 7.15 -10.55
N PHE A 314 1.25 7.11 -11.80
CA PHE A 314 0.37 6.06 -12.31
C PHE A 314 0.87 5.51 -13.62
N ALA A 315 0.69 4.20 -13.80
CA ALA A 315 0.57 3.61 -15.11
C ALA A 315 -0.87 3.78 -15.60
N VAL A 316 -1.05 4.33 -16.79
CA VAL A 316 -2.37 4.51 -17.40
C VAL A 316 -2.40 3.89 -18.78
N ILE A 317 -3.59 3.44 -19.18
CA ILE A 317 -3.87 2.92 -20.52
C ILE A 317 -5.28 3.33 -20.90
N ASP A 318 -5.47 3.69 -22.16
CA ASP A 318 -6.70 4.28 -22.69
C ASP A 318 -7.74 3.24 -23.12
N THR A 319 -7.34 1.96 -23.15
CA THR A 319 -8.17 0.82 -23.49
C THR A 319 -7.93 -0.36 -22.56
N ILE A 320 -8.62 -1.47 -22.81
CA ILE A 320 -8.35 -2.75 -22.17
C ILE A 320 -6.97 -3.25 -22.62
N LYS A 321 -6.14 -3.77 -21.70
CA LYS A 321 -4.77 -4.24 -22.00
C LYS A 321 -4.68 -5.21 -23.20
N TRP A 322 -5.67 -6.05 -23.41
CA TRP A 322 -5.69 -7.01 -24.53
C TRP A 322 -6.11 -6.39 -25.87
N HIS A 323 -6.59 -5.15 -25.87
CA HIS A 323 -6.99 -4.39 -27.05
C HIS A 323 -5.97 -3.33 -27.47
N ASP A 324 -4.90 -3.14 -26.69
CA ASP A 324 -3.68 -2.45 -27.13
C ASP A 324 -2.85 -3.49 -27.89
N LEU A 325 -2.78 -3.31 -29.21
CA LEU A 325 -2.17 -4.20 -30.19
C LEU A 325 -1.03 -3.49 -30.92
N GLU A 326 -0.28 -4.26 -31.71
CA GLU A 326 0.83 -3.71 -32.50
C GLU A 326 0.34 -2.73 -33.59
N ASN A 327 0.97 -1.55 -33.68
CA ASN A 327 0.69 -0.51 -34.67
C ASN A 327 -0.78 -0.04 -34.69
N ASP A 328 -1.43 0.00 -33.53
CA ASP A 328 -2.78 0.56 -33.40
C ASP A 328 -2.72 2.04 -32.97
N ASN A 329 -3.83 2.57 -32.43
CA ASN A 329 -3.87 3.93 -31.90
C ASN A 329 -4.12 3.94 -30.39
N HIS A 330 -3.76 2.87 -29.68
CA HIS A 330 -3.86 2.71 -28.24
C HIS A 330 -2.45 2.65 -27.64
N SER A 331 -2.30 3.07 -26.39
CA SER A 331 -1.01 2.97 -25.73
C SER A 331 -1.12 3.14 -24.22
N SER A 332 -0.08 2.70 -23.51
CA SER A 332 0.09 2.96 -22.09
C SER A 332 1.16 4.01 -21.82
N LYS A 333 0.92 4.83 -20.79
CA LYS A 333 1.73 5.98 -20.40
C LYS A 333 2.00 6.00 -18.91
N HIS A 334 2.95 6.84 -18.50
CA HIS A 334 3.17 7.22 -17.11
C HIS A 334 2.71 8.65 -16.90
N ILE A 335 1.83 8.88 -15.93
CA ILE A 335 1.38 10.22 -15.55
C ILE A 335 1.65 10.53 -14.08
N VAL A 336 1.70 11.82 -13.76
CA VAL A 336 1.92 12.32 -12.40
C VAL A 336 0.79 13.27 -11.99
N ILE A 337 0.09 12.93 -10.89
CA ILE A 337 -1.01 13.73 -10.34
C ILE A 337 -0.58 14.32 -8.99
N PRO A 338 -0.59 15.65 -8.80
CA PRO A 338 -0.27 16.25 -7.51
C PRO A 338 -1.27 15.83 -6.42
N LEU A 339 -0.80 15.78 -5.18
CA LEU A 339 -1.62 15.47 -4.01
C LEU A 339 -1.65 16.65 -3.05
N THR A 340 -2.80 16.85 -2.40
CA THR A 340 -2.87 17.69 -1.22
C THR A 340 -1.92 17.11 -0.16
N VAL A 341 -0.91 17.89 0.25
CA VAL A 341 0.05 17.49 1.28
C VAL A 341 -0.58 17.70 2.65
N GLY A 342 -0.58 16.66 3.49
CA GLY A 342 -1.13 16.77 4.85
C GLY A 342 -0.26 17.69 5.72
N ARG A 343 -0.86 18.61 6.49
CA ARG A 343 -0.12 19.57 7.33
C ARG A 343 0.51 18.89 8.55
N LEU A 344 1.64 19.43 8.99
CA LEU A 344 2.32 18.95 10.19
C LEU A 344 1.51 19.32 11.44
N ALA A 345 1.07 18.30 12.18
CA ALA A 345 0.27 18.49 13.38
C ALA A 345 0.74 17.59 14.54
N THR A 346 0.74 18.13 15.75
CA THR A 346 1.17 17.43 16.97
C THR A 346 0.17 17.63 18.11
N VAL A 347 -0.35 16.54 18.67
CA VAL A 347 -1.15 16.60 19.90
C VAL A 347 -0.23 16.94 21.08
N LEU A 348 -0.61 17.96 21.86
CA LEU A 348 0.15 18.45 23.01
C LEU A 348 -0.29 17.81 24.35
N ASN A 349 -1.44 17.15 24.37
CA ASN A 349 -1.92 16.42 25.55
C ASN A 349 -0.89 15.34 25.97
N LYS A 350 -0.49 15.33 27.25
CA LYS A 350 0.42 14.32 27.79
C LYS A 350 -0.26 13.01 28.13
N LYS A 351 -1.53 13.09 28.56
CA LYS A 351 -2.35 11.92 28.91
C LYS A 351 -3.11 11.42 27.69
N LYS A 352 -3.39 10.12 27.69
CA LYS A 352 -4.23 9.47 26.69
C LYS A 352 -5.56 10.21 26.52
N ILE A 353 -5.97 10.41 25.27
CA ILE A 353 -7.25 11.04 24.93
C ILE A 353 -8.36 9.98 25.01
N GLY A 354 -9.44 10.28 25.71
CA GLY A 354 -10.63 9.44 25.82
C GLY A 354 -11.82 10.21 26.39
N ALA A 355 -12.89 9.52 26.78
CA ALA A 355 -14.16 10.15 27.17
C ALA A 355 -14.10 11.19 28.31
N LYS A 356 -13.03 11.18 29.13
CA LYS A 356 -12.83 12.15 30.22
C LYS A 356 -11.97 13.35 29.81
N THR A 357 -11.43 13.37 28.59
CA THR A 357 -10.66 14.50 28.08
C THR A 357 -11.58 15.69 27.94
N LYS A 358 -11.17 16.84 28.50
CA LYS A 358 -11.96 18.09 28.43
C LYS A 358 -11.62 18.97 27.24
N ALA A 359 -10.39 18.85 26.75
CA ALA A 359 -9.92 19.57 25.57
C ALA A 359 -8.75 18.82 24.94
N VAL A 360 -8.65 18.87 23.62
CA VAL A 360 -7.50 18.36 22.87
C VAL A 360 -6.76 19.52 22.25
N GLN A 361 -5.50 19.72 22.64
CA GLN A 361 -4.64 20.75 22.08
C GLN A 361 -3.78 20.15 20.98
N VAL A 362 -3.86 20.72 19.79
CA VAL A 362 -3.06 20.34 18.63
C VAL A 362 -2.27 21.54 18.15
N LYS A 363 -0.95 21.40 18.07
CA LYS A 363 -0.09 22.35 17.40
C LYS A 363 -0.08 22.07 15.90
N ILE A 364 -0.40 23.06 15.09
CA ILE A 364 -0.18 23.07 13.64
C ILE A 364 1.11 23.84 13.38
N THR A 365 2.07 23.16 12.75
CA THR A 365 3.39 23.74 12.47
C THR A 365 3.34 24.60 11.22
N ALA A 366 4.00 25.77 11.24
CA ALA A 366 4.23 26.55 10.03
C ALA A 366 5.18 25.83 9.07
N GLU A 367 4.94 25.97 7.77
CA GLU A 367 5.76 25.39 6.71
C GLU A 367 6.11 26.48 5.69
N PRO A 368 7.17 26.32 4.87
CA PRO A 368 7.56 27.34 3.90
C PRO A 368 6.43 27.80 2.96
N ASP A 369 5.48 26.91 2.66
CA ASP A 369 4.32 27.14 1.80
C ASP A 369 3.01 27.34 2.59
N PHE A 370 3.06 27.45 3.92
CA PHE A 370 1.86 27.42 4.76
C PHE A 370 2.01 28.20 6.07
N ASN A 371 1.21 29.25 6.22
CA ASN A 371 1.10 30.04 7.44
C ASN A 371 -0.18 29.68 8.21
N PRO A 372 -0.09 28.99 9.36
CA PRO A 372 -1.26 28.57 10.11
C PRO A 372 -2.04 29.74 10.72
N HIS A 373 -1.47 30.96 10.80
CA HIS A 373 -2.19 32.13 11.29
C HIS A 373 -3.14 32.74 10.26
N THR A 374 -2.88 32.54 8.96
CA THR A 374 -3.58 33.26 7.88
C THR A 374 -4.23 32.36 6.84
N ASP A 375 -3.86 31.08 6.78
CA ASP A 375 -4.22 30.24 5.63
C ASP A 375 -5.38 29.27 5.93
N MET A 376 -5.82 29.16 7.18
CA MET A 376 -6.84 28.19 7.61
C MET A 376 -8.20 28.85 7.86
N ASP A 377 -9.25 28.21 7.33
CA ASP A 377 -10.61 28.44 7.82
C ASP A 377 -10.77 27.66 9.13
N ILE A 378 -10.52 28.33 10.26
CA ILE A 378 -10.54 27.73 11.59
C ILE A 378 -11.89 27.09 11.93
N ALA A 379 -13.01 27.68 11.50
CA ALA A 379 -14.35 27.20 11.83
C ALA A 379 -14.68 25.88 11.12
N SER A 380 -14.06 25.63 9.96
CA SER A 380 -14.21 24.38 9.20
C SER A 380 -13.54 23.17 9.85
N LEU A 381 -12.53 23.39 10.71
CA LEU A 381 -11.68 22.31 11.21
C LEU A 381 -12.44 21.36 12.14
N ARG A 382 -12.21 20.06 11.95
CA ARG A 382 -12.67 18.97 12.83
C ARG A 382 -11.51 18.07 13.20
N PHE A 383 -11.42 17.67 14.47
CA PHE A 383 -10.41 16.74 14.97
C PHE A 383 -11.05 15.46 15.54
N GLY A 384 -10.45 14.31 15.30
CA GLY A 384 -10.92 13.07 15.94
C GLY A 384 -10.44 11.77 15.31
N ALA A 385 -11.17 10.70 15.60
CA ALA A 385 -11.02 9.42 14.93
C ALA A 385 -11.29 9.58 13.42
N THR A 386 -10.48 8.96 12.59
CA THR A 386 -10.64 9.01 11.12
C THR A 386 -12.02 8.52 10.69
N GLU A 387 -12.50 7.46 11.34
CA GLU A 387 -13.81 6.84 11.11
C GLU A 387 -14.99 7.77 11.47
N ALA A 388 -14.76 8.83 12.25
CA ALA A 388 -15.77 9.84 12.57
C ALA A 388 -15.61 11.07 11.66
N VAL A 389 -14.38 11.59 11.57
CA VAL A 389 -14.06 12.82 10.84
C VAL A 389 -14.35 12.69 9.34
N ASN A 390 -14.16 11.50 8.76
CA ASN A 390 -14.49 11.25 7.34
C ASN A 390 -15.97 11.43 7.00
N PHE A 391 -16.86 11.42 8.00
CA PHE A 391 -18.31 11.62 7.85
C PHE A 391 -18.77 12.96 8.46
N GLY A 392 -17.87 13.95 8.54
CA GLY A 392 -18.20 15.30 9.01
C GLY A 392 -18.41 15.44 10.52
N LYS A 393 -18.18 14.38 11.29
CA LYS A 393 -18.14 14.42 12.76
C LYS A 393 -16.76 14.90 13.25
N GLY A 394 -16.51 14.79 14.55
CA GLY A 394 -15.26 15.22 15.18
C GLY A 394 -15.46 16.43 16.09
N ALA A 395 -14.49 16.62 16.98
CA ALA A 395 -14.44 17.74 17.89
C ALA A 395 -14.26 19.05 17.11
N LYS A 396 -14.96 20.10 17.58
CA LYS A 396 -14.90 21.44 17.01
C LYS A 396 -13.81 22.26 17.68
N VAL A 397 -13.31 23.28 16.99
CA VAL A 397 -12.39 24.26 17.56
C VAL A 397 -13.12 25.11 18.59
N THR A 398 -12.50 25.31 19.76
CA THR A 398 -13.00 26.17 20.83
C THR A 398 -12.10 27.39 21.07
N LYS A 399 -10.80 27.26 20.79
CA LYS A 399 -9.82 28.34 21.00
C LYS A 399 -8.62 28.16 20.08
N THR A 400 -7.99 29.26 19.68
CA THR A 400 -6.67 29.27 19.04
C THR A 400 -5.69 30.14 19.83
N GLU A 401 -4.41 29.79 19.81
CA GLU A 401 -3.33 30.49 20.51
C GLU A 401 -2.09 30.53 19.62
N LYS A 402 -1.44 31.69 19.51
CA LYS A 402 -0.20 31.82 18.75
C LYS A 402 0.95 31.17 19.50
N MET A 403 1.84 30.47 18.78
CA MET A 403 3.07 29.91 19.31
C MET A 403 4.22 30.20 18.34
N GLY A 404 4.75 31.42 18.37
CA GLY A 404 5.66 31.89 17.32
C GLY A 404 4.96 31.85 15.97
N ASP A 405 5.60 31.23 14.98
CA ASP A 405 5.02 31.02 13.65
C ASP A 405 3.99 29.88 13.62
N ASP A 406 3.99 28.99 14.62
CA ASP A 406 3.02 27.91 14.75
C ASP A 406 1.69 28.40 15.37
N LEU A 407 0.64 27.59 15.23
CA LEU A 407 -0.66 27.82 15.87
C LEU A 407 -1.05 26.63 16.75
N ILE A 408 -1.43 26.89 17.99
CA ILE A 408 -2.10 25.90 18.84
C ILE A 408 -3.60 26.05 18.64
N ILE A 409 -4.25 24.94 18.31
CA ILE A 409 -5.70 24.84 18.19
C ILE A 409 -6.20 23.94 19.31
N THR A 410 -7.11 24.48 20.11
CA THR A 410 -7.83 23.71 21.13
C THR A 410 -9.15 23.25 20.55
N PHE A 411 -9.33 21.93 20.50
CA PHE A 411 -10.58 21.28 20.17
C PHE A 411 -11.33 20.88 21.45
N ASP A 412 -12.65 20.80 21.34
CA ASP A 412 -13.50 20.25 22.40
C ASP A 412 -13.04 18.83 22.81
N GLY A 413 -13.21 18.50 24.09
CA GLY A 413 -13.02 17.16 24.61
C GLY A 413 -14.11 16.17 24.16
N GLU A 414 -15.27 16.68 23.76
CA GLU A 414 -16.40 15.89 23.27
C GLU A 414 -16.39 15.76 21.73
N GLY A 415 -17.10 14.76 21.21
CA GLY A 415 -17.30 14.58 19.77
C GLY A 415 -16.09 14.05 18.97
N HIS A 416 -14.91 13.89 19.59
CA HIS A 416 -13.71 13.42 18.91
C HIS A 416 -13.79 11.97 18.40
N GLY A 417 -14.65 11.12 18.97
CA GLY A 417 -14.83 9.73 18.54
C GLY A 417 -13.63 8.76 18.74
N LEU A 418 -12.47 9.24 19.22
CA LEU A 418 -11.32 8.41 19.56
C LEU A 418 -11.62 7.34 20.63
N THR A 419 -11.14 6.12 20.36
CA THR A 419 -11.23 4.92 21.20
C THR A 419 -9.85 4.27 21.35
N GLU A 420 -9.78 3.21 22.17
CA GLU A 420 -8.59 2.34 22.30
C GLU A 420 -8.08 1.75 20.96
N SER A 421 -8.96 1.61 19.98
CA SER A 421 -8.59 1.08 18.65
C SER A 421 -7.92 2.13 17.75
N ASN A 422 -7.97 3.41 18.11
CA ASN A 422 -7.42 4.48 17.30
C ASN A 422 -5.95 4.71 17.65
N PHE A 423 -5.11 4.80 16.63
CA PHE A 423 -3.69 5.04 16.76
C PHE A 423 -3.24 6.36 16.12
N ALA A 424 -4.14 7.14 15.55
CA ALA A 424 -3.85 8.46 15.02
C ALA A 424 -5.09 9.34 15.15
N GLY A 425 -4.88 10.62 15.42
CA GLY A 425 -5.91 11.65 15.24
C GLY A 425 -5.89 12.12 13.78
N LYS A 426 -7.05 12.53 13.26
CA LYS A 426 -7.19 13.15 11.94
C LYS A 426 -7.80 14.54 12.10
N ILE A 427 -7.28 15.49 11.32
CA ILE A 427 -7.89 16.79 11.09
C ILE A 427 -8.39 16.82 9.65
N ILE A 428 -9.62 17.30 9.44
CA ILE A 428 -10.13 17.74 8.12
C ILE A 428 -10.70 19.13 8.28
N GLY A 429 -10.49 19.98 7.29
CA GLY A 429 -11.19 21.23 7.09
C GLY A 429 -10.75 21.89 5.79
N LYS A 430 -10.72 23.21 5.76
CA LYS A 430 -10.44 24.00 4.58
C LYS A 430 -9.38 25.07 4.85
N THR A 431 -8.68 25.46 3.79
CA THR A 431 -7.96 26.73 3.77
C THR A 431 -8.95 27.89 3.64
N ASN A 432 -8.50 29.12 3.87
CA ASN A 432 -9.32 30.32 3.61
C ASN A 432 -9.70 30.49 2.13
N LYS A 433 -9.01 29.76 1.22
CA LYS A 433 -9.33 29.68 -0.21
C LYS A 433 -10.31 28.55 -0.54
N GLY A 434 -10.80 27.81 0.47
CA GLY A 434 -11.75 26.71 0.31
C GLY A 434 -11.12 25.36 -0.08
N SER A 435 -9.80 25.29 -0.31
CA SER A 435 -9.09 24.05 -0.64
C SER A 435 -9.04 23.09 0.54
N LEU A 436 -8.92 21.79 0.28
CA LEU A 436 -8.80 20.77 1.33
C LEU A 436 -7.60 21.05 2.24
N LEU A 437 -7.83 21.02 3.54
CA LEU A 437 -6.79 20.94 4.57
C LEU A 437 -7.01 19.66 5.36
N PHE A 438 -5.94 18.87 5.53
CA PHE A 438 -5.97 17.74 6.45
C PHE A 438 -4.64 17.58 7.16
N ALA A 439 -4.66 16.89 8.29
CA ALA A 439 -3.47 16.46 9.00
C ALA A 439 -3.73 15.14 9.72
N TYR A 440 -2.66 14.42 10.04
CA TYR A 440 -2.71 13.31 11.01
C TYR A 440 -1.81 13.63 12.19
N THR A 441 -2.16 13.12 13.36
CA THR A 441 -1.35 13.27 14.58
C THR A 441 -1.10 11.91 15.19
N ARG A 442 0.10 11.73 15.78
CA ARG A 442 0.27 10.69 16.79
C ARG A 442 -0.57 11.02 18.02
N LEU A 443 -1.00 9.99 18.76
CA LEU A 443 -1.81 10.11 19.96
C LEU A 443 -0.96 9.74 21.20
N PRO A 444 -1.14 10.46 22.32
CA PRO A 444 -0.44 10.15 23.56
C PRO A 444 -0.82 8.77 24.09
N GLY A 445 0.18 8.02 24.56
CA GLY A 445 0.00 6.66 25.10
C GLY A 445 -0.12 5.56 24.03
N VAL A 446 0.15 5.86 22.76
CA VAL A 446 0.23 4.85 21.69
C VAL A 446 1.69 4.54 21.38
N ASP A 447 2.05 3.26 21.43
CA ASP A 447 3.37 2.78 20.97
C ASP A 447 3.36 2.58 19.45
N TYR A 448 4.23 3.31 18.74
CA TYR A 448 4.43 3.23 17.28
C TYR A 448 5.64 2.38 16.90
N VAL A 449 6.65 2.34 17.78
CA VAL A 449 7.84 1.49 17.63
C VAL A 449 7.64 0.29 18.54
N THR A 450 7.15 -0.81 17.98
CA THR A 450 6.74 -2.01 18.72
C THR A 450 7.60 -3.23 18.36
N PRO A 451 7.68 -4.25 19.24
CA PRO A 451 8.18 -5.56 18.85
C PRO A 451 7.17 -6.27 17.93
N ILE A 452 7.67 -7.09 17.00
CA ILE A 452 6.86 -7.92 16.10
C ILE A 452 7.41 -9.34 16.19
N LEU A 453 6.95 -10.11 17.17
CA LEU A 453 7.39 -11.50 17.31
C LEU A 453 6.76 -12.37 16.22
N SER A 454 7.54 -13.26 15.63
CA SER A 454 7.08 -14.26 14.67
C SER A 454 7.70 -15.61 14.97
N ALA A 455 6.87 -16.59 15.27
CA ALA A 455 7.26 -18.00 15.32
C ALA A 455 7.41 -18.61 13.92
N ARG A 456 8.08 -19.76 13.91
CA ARG A 456 8.00 -20.84 12.90
C ARG A 456 7.16 -22.00 13.45
N LEU A 457 6.74 -22.91 12.58
CA LEU A 457 6.13 -24.16 13.04
C LEU A 457 7.16 -24.99 13.83
N PRO A 458 6.73 -25.74 14.87
CA PRO A 458 7.65 -26.56 15.65
C PRO A 458 8.24 -27.69 14.80
N LYS A 459 9.51 -27.98 15.00
CA LYS A 459 10.08 -29.29 14.67
C LYS A 459 9.78 -30.24 15.82
N ILE A 460 9.01 -31.30 15.56
CA ILE A 460 8.57 -32.27 16.58
C ILE A 460 9.44 -33.52 16.46
N LYS A 461 10.11 -33.93 17.55
CA LYS A 461 10.86 -35.19 17.64
C LYS A 461 10.17 -36.11 18.64
N PRO A 462 9.56 -37.22 18.22
CA PRO A 462 8.96 -38.18 19.14
C PRO A 462 9.98 -38.75 20.12
N THR A 463 9.54 -39.02 21.35
CA THR A 463 10.34 -39.64 22.41
C THR A 463 9.51 -40.73 23.10
N PRO A 464 10.11 -41.66 23.86
CA PRO A 464 9.35 -42.67 24.61
C PRO A 464 8.34 -42.10 25.61
N LYS A 465 8.47 -40.82 26.03
CA LYS A 465 7.62 -40.16 27.03
C LYS A 465 6.78 -39.01 26.45
N GLY A 466 6.68 -38.89 25.12
CA GLY A 466 5.96 -37.81 24.44
C GLY A 466 6.76 -37.27 23.25
N ALA A 467 7.10 -35.98 23.23
CA ALA A 467 7.91 -35.39 22.17
C ALA A 467 8.72 -34.17 22.62
N ASP A 468 9.86 -33.97 21.98
CA ASP A 468 10.65 -32.75 22.06
C ASP A 468 10.30 -31.82 20.89
N LEU A 469 10.05 -30.54 21.19
CA LEU A 469 9.68 -29.52 20.21
C LEU A 469 10.74 -28.42 20.17
N THR A 470 11.21 -28.10 18.97
CA THR A 470 12.06 -26.92 18.72
C THR A 470 11.29 -25.88 17.93
N VAL A 471 11.15 -24.66 18.46
CA VAL A 471 10.47 -23.53 17.81
C VAL A 471 11.39 -22.34 17.67
N GLU A 472 11.61 -21.87 16.45
CA GLU A 472 12.28 -20.58 16.22
C GLU A 472 11.30 -19.43 16.42
N VAL A 473 11.68 -18.44 17.22
CA VAL A 473 10.96 -17.16 17.34
C VAL A 473 11.93 -16.03 17.05
N GLN A 474 11.50 -15.06 16.24
CA GLN A 474 12.29 -13.89 15.89
C GLN A 474 11.48 -12.61 16.08
N ASN A 475 12.14 -11.53 16.49
CA ASN A 475 11.53 -10.20 16.58
C ASN A 475 11.82 -9.39 15.32
N PHE A 476 10.82 -9.11 14.48
CA PHE A 476 10.93 -8.23 13.32
C PHE A 476 10.55 -6.78 13.62
N GLY A 477 10.21 -6.47 14.87
CA GLY A 477 9.86 -5.12 15.30
C GLY A 477 11.08 -4.23 15.47
N GLN A 478 10.82 -2.95 15.70
CA GLN A 478 11.85 -1.91 15.87
C GLN A 478 12.18 -1.65 17.34
N ALA A 479 11.45 -2.30 18.27
CA ALA A 479 11.70 -2.28 19.70
C ALA A 479 11.99 -3.68 20.23
N ALA A 480 12.70 -3.75 21.35
CA ALA A 480 12.91 -5.01 22.04
C ALA A 480 11.57 -5.58 22.56
N SER A 481 11.37 -6.89 22.44
CA SER A 481 10.20 -7.55 23.00
C SER A 481 10.27 -7.61 24.53
N LYS A 482 9.12 -7.67 25.18
CA LYS A 482 9.04 -8.16 26.56
C LYS A 482 9.12 -9.69 26.54
N LYS A 483 9.55 -10.27 27.66
CA LYS A 483 9.40 -11.72 27.90
C LYS A 483 7.94 -12.11 27.63
N SER A 484 7.74 -13.03 26.69
CA SER A 484 6.42 -13.33 26.10
C SER A 484 6.07 -14.79 26.32
N LYS A 485 4.79 -15.12 26.44
CA LYS A 485 4.36 -16.52 26.57
C LYS A 485 4.17 -17.15 25.20
N ILE A 486 4.47 -18.44 25.06
CA ILE A 486 4.15 -19.22 23.85
C ILE A 486 3.33 -20.44 24.26
N ARG A 487 2.30 -20.75 23.47
CA ARG A 487 1.45 -21.93 23.61
C ARG A 487 1.38 -22.62 22.25
N ILE A 488 1.48 -23.94 22.25
CA ILE A 488 1.32 -24.76 21.04
C ILE A 488 0.12 -25.67 21.25
N ILE A 489 -0.78 -25.67 20.28
CA ILE A 489 -1.99 -26.48 20.25
C ILE A 489 -1.89 -27.43 19.07
N CYS A 490 -2.29 -28.68 19.28
CA CYS A 490 -2.46 -29.69 18.24
C CYS A 490 -3.95 -30.01 18.11
N SER A 491 -4.50 -29.91 16.91
CA SER A 491 -5.87 -30.33 16.62
C SER A 491 -5.87 -31.81 16.25
N LYS A 492 -6.45 -32.66 17.12
CA LYS A 492 -6.60 -34.11 16.91
C LYS A 492 -8.08 -34.48 16.99
N GLU A 493 -8.61 -35.19 16.00
CA GLU A 493 -10.01 -35.65 15.97
C GLU A 493 -11.03 -34.52 16.22
N GLY A 494 -10.76 -33.32 15.68
CA GLY A 494 -11.63 -32.14 15.85
C GLY A 494 -11.54 -31.46 17.22
N LYS A 495 -10.66 -31.91 18.12
CA LYS A 495 -10.39 -31.29 19.43
C LYS A 495 -9.03 -30.61 19.45
N ASP A 496 -9.01 -29.38 19.96
CA ASP A 496 -7.78 -28.62 20.20
C ASP A 496 -7.17 -29.01 21.56
N ILE A 497 -5.96 -29.56 21.53
CA ILE A 497 -5.23 -30.01 22.72
C ILE A 497 -3.98 -29.13 22.87
N GLU A 498 -3.84 -28.47 24.03
CA GLU A 498 -2.56 -27.81 24.37
C GLU A 498 -1.49 -28.89 24.57
N ILE A 499 -0.45 -28.87 23.72
CA ILE A 499 0.64 -29.86 23.79
C ILE A 499 1.83 -29.36 24.59
N VAL A 500 2.08 -28.04 24.58
CA VAL A 500 3.13 -27.42 25.39
C VAL A 500 2.90 -25.91 25.56
N ASN A 501 3.36 -25.38 26.68
CA ASN A 501 3.54 -23.95 26.89
C ASN A 501 5.00 -23.66 27.25
N GLY A 502 5.42 -22.42 27.00
CA GLY A 502 6.79 -21.98 27.21
C GLY A 502 6.88 -20.48 27.36
N THR A 503 8.12 -20.00 27.38
CA THR A 503 8.40 -18.58 27.46
C THR A 503 9.43 -18.18 26.42
N VAL A 504 9.10 -17.17 25.62
CA VAL A 504 10.02 -16.48 24.73
C VAL A 504 10.80 -15.45 25.56
N PRO A 505 12.14 -15.47 25.55
CA PRO A 505 12.94 -14.42 26.18
C PRO A 505 12.69 -13.05 25.52
N LYS A 506 13.21 -11.99 26.15
CA LYS A 506 13.33 -10.69 25.49
C LYS A 506 14.22 -10.86 24.25
N LEU A 507 13.79 -10.29 23.13
CA LEU A 507 14.52 -10.29 21.86
C LEU A 507 14.65 -8.86 21.36
N LEU A 508 15.88 -8.45 21.05
CA LEU A 508 16.18 -7.20 20.35
C LEU A 508 15.65 -7.23 18.90
N PRO A 509 15.54 -6.07 18.23
CA PRO A 509 15.19 -6.02 16.81
C PRO A 509 16.04 -6.97 15.96
N PHE A 510 15.37 -7.76 15.13
CA PHE A 510 15.90 -8.85 14.30
C PHE A 510 16.59 -10.01 15.04
N GLU A 511 16.62 -10.03 16.36
CA GLU A 511 17.14 -11.15 17.15
C GLU A 511 16.19 -12.36 17.07
N LYS A 512 16.78 -13.56 16.96
CA LYS A 512 16.06 -14.83 16.95
C LYS A 512 16.55 -15.74 18.06
N THR A 513 15.67 -16.64 18.50
CA THR A 513 15.96 -17.67 19.50
C THR A 513 15.29 -18.98 19.12
N GLY A 514 15.91 -20.10 19.51
CA GLY A 514 15.33 -21.44 19.42
C GLY A 514 14.84 -21.87 20.79
N LEU A 515 13.54 -22.14 20.92
CA LEU A 515 12.94 -22.66 22.14
C LEU A 515 12.92 -24.18 22.07
N TYR A 516 13.43 -24.83 23.11
CA TYR A 516 13.31 -26.28 23.31
C TYR A 516 12.25 -26.57 24.37
N LEU A 517 11.20 -27.28 23.98
CA LEU A 517 9.97 -27.48 24.75
C LEU A 517 9.62 -28.97 24.79
N LYS A 518 9.25 -29.49 25.96
CA LYS A 518 8.87 -30.90 26.13
C LYS A 518 7.36 -31.05 26.21
N SER A 519 6.80 -31.92 25.37
CA SER A 519 5.39 -32.31 25.38
C SER A 519 5.25 -33.73 25.93
N LYS A 520 4.19 -33.98 26.70
CA LYS A 520 3.79 -35.34 27.13
C LYS A 520 2.92 -36.03 26.09
N VAL A 521 2.52 -35.32 25.02
CA VAL A 521 1.70 -35.87 23.95
C VAL A 521 2.59 -36.66 22.99
N SER A 522 2.18 -37.89 22.68
CA SER A 522 2.85 -38.75 21.71
C SER A 522 2.45 -38.39 20.28
N PHE A 523 3.41 -38.50 19.37
CA PHE A 523 3.23 -38.22 17.95
C PHE A 523 3.75 -39.41 17.11
N ASP A 524 2.95 -39.83 16.14
CA ASP A 524 3.30 -40.88 15.19
C ASP A 524 4.08 -40.26 14.02
N LYS A 525 5.22 -40.87 13.65
CA LYS A 525 6.15 -40.32 12.65
C LYS A 525 5.53 -40.17 11.26
N ASP A 526 4.58 -41.05 10.91
CA ASP A 526 3.94 -41.09 9.60
C ASP A 526 2.63 -40.29 9.53
N LYS A 527 2.29 -39.53 10.58
CA LYS A 527 1.07 -38.72 10.62
C LYS A 527 1.36 -37.24 10.55
N THR A 528 0.50 -36.53 9.83
CA THR A 528 0.49 -35.08 9.78
C THR A 528 -0.45 -34.52 10.83
N TYR A 529 0.02 -33.53 11.58
CA TYR A 529 -0.72 -32.88 12.66
C TYR A 529 -0.98 -31.42 12.34
N LYS A 530 -2.21 -30.96 12.57
CA LYS A 530 -2.56 -29.54 12.49
C LYS A 530 -2.11 -28.85 13.77
N ILE A 531 -1.17 -27.92 13.64
CA ILE A 531 -0.55 -27.19 14.73
C ILE A 531 -0.95 -25.73 14.67
N LYS A 532 -1.21 -25.16 15.85
CA LYS A 532 -1.39 -23.73 16.07
C LYS A 532 -0.39 -23.24 17.10
N VAL A 533 0.47 -22.33 16.69
CA VAL A 533 1.44 -21.64 17.57
C VAL A 533 0.87 -20.27 17.95
N ILE A 534 0.84 -19.99 19.25
CA ILE A 534 0.26 -18.77 19.81
C ILE A 534 1.33 -18.07 20.66
N ILE A 535 1.73 -16.85 20.29
CA ILE A 535 2.56 -15.99 21.15
C ILE A 535 1.66 -14.95 21.82
N ASN A 536 1.87 -14.76 23.12
CA ASN A 536 1.07 -13.94 24.03
C ASN A 536 -0.42 -14.32 23.99
N PRO A 537 -0.78 -15.57 24.38
CA PRO A 537 -2.16 -16.08 24.30
C PRO A 537 -3.19 -15.28 25.11
N ASN A 538 -2.75 -14.51 26.10
CA ASN A 538 -3.63 -13.67 26.94
C ASN A 538 -3.68 -12.20 26.45
N SER A 539 -3.01 -11.88 25.34
CA SER A 539 -3.12 -10.57 24.67
C SER A 539 -4.47 -10.46 23.98
N PRO A 540 -5.08 -9.25 23.90
CA PRO A 540 -6.26 -9.04 23.06
C PRO A 540 -5.99 -9.33 21.58
N ASN A 541 -4.73 -9.21 21.16
CA ASN A 541 -4.27 -9.54 19.81
C ASN A 541 -3.09 -10.52 19.94
N PRO A 542 -3.34 -11.82 20.11
CA PRO A 542 -2.27 -12.83 20.13
C PRO A 542 -1.69 -13.01 18.73
N ILE A 543 -0.40 -13.35 18.63
CA ILE A 543 0.21 -13.68 17.35
C ILE A 543 -0.06 -15.16 17.08
N LEU A 544 -0.60 -15.45 15.90
CA LEU A 544 -1.02 -16.78 15.49
C LEU A 544 -0.22 -17.26 14.28
N LEU A 545 0.09 -18.54 14.27
CA LEU A 545 0.57 -19.27 13.11
C LEU A 545 -0.07 -20.65 13.10
N HIS A 546 -0.79 -20.98 12.02
CA HIS A 546 -1.33 -22.30 11.79
C HIS A 546 -0.53 -23.01 10.70
N GLY A 547 -0.48 -24.33 10.78
CA GLY A 547 0.11 -25.13 9.73
C GLY A 547 0.10 -26.61 10.05
N GLU A 548 0.56 -27.40 9.10
CA GLU A 548 0.65 -28.85 9.20
C GLU A 548 2.10 -29.25 9.45
N VAL A 549 2.30 -30.16 10.40
CA VAL A 549 3.62 -30.64 10.82
C VAL A 549 3.61 -32.16 10.84
N MET A 550 4.56 -32.76 10.13
CA MET A 550 4.91 -34.17 10.27
C MET A 550 6.10 -34.28 11.24
N PRO A 551 6.05 -35.16 12.27
CA PRO A 551 7.17 -35.35 13.17
C PRO A 551 8.43 -35.81 12.43
N MET A 552 9.59 -35.44 12.97
CA MET A 552 10.88 -35.88 12.44
C MET A 552 11.07 -37.39 12.67
N PRO A 553 11.87 -38.05 11.81
CA PRO A 553 12.19 -39.47 11.94
C PRO A 553 12.82 -39.84 13.29
#